data_AF-A0A932EP28-F1
#
_entry.id   AF-A0A932EP28-F1
#
_cell.length_a   1.000
_cell.length_b   1.000
_cell.length_c   1.000
_cell.angle_alpha   90.00
_cell.angle_beta   90.00
_cell.angle_gamma   90.00
#
_symmetry.space_group_name_H-M   'P 1'
#
loop_
_entity.id
_entity.type
_entity.pdbx_description
1 polymer ?
#
loop_
_entity_poly.entity_id
_entity_poly.type
_entity_poly.pdbx_seq_one_letter_code
_entity_poly.pdbx_strand_id
1 'polypeptide(L)'
;MKVKTALLLLCTMALLASSAIPAVAGSHPAPKKRSAPAAPTPASQTDAEKRALTADAAYKSNCLRCHGEPRKYSERAMKTILRHMRVRANMTEEEARLVLEYLTK
;
A
#
# COMPACT_ATOMS: atom_id res chain seq x y z
N MET A 1 -26.95 26.42 34.50
CA MET A 1 -26.29 26.19 33.20
C MET A 1 -24.95 26.91 33.03
N LYS A 2 -24.25 27.29 34.11
CA LYS A 2 -22.99 28.07 34.05
C LYS A 2 -21.73 27.26 34.43
N VAL A 3 -21.90 26.03 34.91
CA VAL A 3 -20.81 25.15 35.39
C VAL A 3 -20.31 24.21 34.27
N LYS A 4 -21.20 23.80 33.35
CA LYS A 4 -20.85 22.93 32.21
C LYS A 4 -20.08 23.67 31.11
N THR A 5 -20.30 24.97 30.96
CA THR A 5 -19.54 25.85 30.04
C THR A 5 -18.13 26.16 30.54
N ALA A 6 -17.93 26.24 31.86
CA ALA A 6 -16.61 26.41 32.45
C ALA A 6 -15.72 25.16 32.30
N LEU A 7 -16.31 23.96 32.38
CA LEU A 7 -15.59 22.70 32.15
C LEU A 7 -15.19 22.51 30.68
N LEU A 8 -15.95 23.07 29.73
CA LEU A 8 -15.68 22.93 28.30
C LEU A 8 -14.55 23.85 27.79
N LEU A 9 -14.22 24.92 28.53
CA LEU A 9 -13.17 25.89 28.16
C LEU A 9 -11.80 25.61 28.78
N LEU A 10 -11.70 24.70 29.75
CA LEU A 10 -10.43 24.32 30.38
C LEU A 10 -9.67 23.22 29.62
N CYS A 11 -10.32 22.47 28.72
CA CYS A 11 -9.68 21.36 28.00
C CYS A 11 -9.04 21.74 26.64
N THR A 12 -9.31 22.93 26.09
CA THR A 12 -8.80 23.32 24.75
C THR A 12 -7.44 24.02 24.76
N MET A 13 -6.92 24.40 25.93
CA MET A 13 -5.67 25.18 26.07
C MET A 13 -4.45 24.35 26.55
N ALA A 14 -4.49 23.03 26.43
CA ALA A 14 -3.41 22.14 26.91
C ALA A 14 -2.72 21.28 25.82
N LEU A 15 -2.95 21.54 24.52
CA LEU A 15 -2.30 20.79 23.43
C LEU A 15 -1.49 21.65 22.42
N LEU A 16 -1.08 22.86 22.81
CA LEU A 16 -0.08 23.66 22.07
C LEU A 16 1.33 23.56 22.69
N ALA A 17 1.67 22.41 23.27
CA ALA A 17 3.01 22.16 23.82
C ALA A 17 3.90 21.45 22.78
N SER A 18 4.78 22.25 22.17
CA SER A 18 6.18 21.93 21.83
C SER A 18 6.53 20.54 21.31
N SER A 19 6.85 20.47 20.02
CA SER A 19 7.94 19.61 19.54
C SER A 19 8.89 20.42 18.66
N ALA A 20 9.93 20.95 19.30
CA ALA A 20 11.14 21.38 18.60
C ALA A 20 11.78 20.15 17.95
N ILE A 21 12.00 20.20 16.63
CA ILE A 21 12.71 19.17 15.88
C ILE A 21 14.21 19.50 16.01
N PRO A 22 15.04 18.71 16.72
CA PRO A 22 16.49 18.89 16.62
C PRO A 22 16.95 18.40 15.25
N ALA A 23 17.63 19.26 14.51
CA ALA A 23 18.34 18.89 13.30
C ALA A 23 19.49 17.94 13.68
N VAL A 24 19.29 16.64 13.46
CA VAL A 24 20.39 15.67 13.51
C VAL A 24 21.22 15.81 12.23
N ALA A 25 22.33 16.53 12.34
CA ALA A 25 23.42 16.46 11.37
C ALA A 25 24.11 15.09 11.50
N GLY A 26 23.55 14.09 10.83
CA GLY A 26 24.17 12.78 10.69
C GLY A 26 25.27 12.84 9.63
N SER A 27 26.52 12.88 10.07
CA SER A 27 27.71 12.65 9.25
C SER A 27 27.55 11.36 8.45
N HIS A 28 27.50 11.45 7.12
CA HIS A 28 27.59 10.29 6.24
C HIS A 28 28.96 9.63 6.44
N PRO A 29 29.05 8.38 6.95
CA PRO A 29 30.27 7.62 6.81
C PRO A 29 30.39 7.16 5.35
N ALA A 30 31.60 7.32 4.79
CA ALA A 30 31.96 6.89 3.46
C ALA A 30 31.49 5.44 3.14
N PRO A 31 31.12 5.14 1.88
CA PRO A 31 30.62 3.82 1.53
C PRO A 31 31.72 2.77 1.69
N LYS A 32 31.58 1.90 2.72
CA LYS A 32 32.34 0.66 2.78
C LYS A 32 31.87 -0.22 1.62
N LYS A 33 32.77 -0.50 0.66
CA LYS A 33 32.58 -1.55 -0.35
C LYS A 33 32.26 -2.85 0.37
N ARG A 34 30.98 -3.19 0.44
CA ARG A 34 30.52 -4.51 0.85
C ARG A 34 30.52 -5.38 -0.38
N SER A 35 31.38 -6.40 -0.37
CA SER A 35 31.43 -7.44 -1.39
C SER A 35 30.02 -8.00 -1.63
N ALA A 36 29.70 -8.17 -2.90
CA ALA A 36 28.39 -8.55 -3.39
C ALA A 36 27.86 -9.83 -2.73
N PRO A 37 26.61 -9.83 -2.20
CA PRO A 37 25.81 -11.05 -2.18
C PRO A 37 25.49 -11.40 -3.63
N ALA A 38 25.73 -12.67 -3.99
CA ALA A 38 25.36 -13.22 -5.29
C ALA A 38 23.93 -12.78 -5.66
N ALA A 39 23.79 -12.21 -6.86
CA ALA A 39 22.48 -11.90 -7.41
C ALA A 39 21.61 -13.17 -7.38
N PRO A 40 20.36 -13.12 -6.91
CA PRO A 40 19.41 -14.16 -7.27
C PRO A 40 19.35 -14.16 -8.79
N THR A 41 19.73 -15.27 -9.40
CA THR A 41 19.49 -15.53 -10.82
C THR A 41 18.03 -15.16 -11.11
N PRO A 42 17.74 -14.32 -12.11
CA PRO A 42 16.37 -14.16 -12.56
C PRO A 42 15.95 -15.54 -13.05
N ALA A 43 15.08 -16.21 -12.27
CA ALA A 43 14.39 -17.38 -12.74
C ALA A 43 13.74 -16.98 -14.07
N SER A 44 14.13 -17.70 -15.12
CA SER A 44 13.78 -17.42 -16.51
C SER A 44 12.30 -17.08 -16.60
N GLN A 45 11.98 -15.81 -16.89
CA GLN A 45 10.61 -15.32 -17.06
C GLN A 45 9.90 -15.98 -18.26
N THR A 46 10.60 -16.81 -19.01
CA THR A 46 10.18 -17.42 -20.27
C THR A 46 9.16 -18.56 -20.12
N ASP A 47 9.09 -19.23 -18.95
CA ASP A 47 8.11 -20.30 -18.71
C ASP A 47 6.88 -19.83 -17.91
N ALA A 48 6.97 -18.67 -17.24
CA ALA A 48 5.85 -18.05 -16.54
C ALA A 48 4.88 -17.34 -17.51
N GLU A 49 5.40 -16.84 -18.64
CA GLU A 49 4.67 -16.08 -19.66
C GLU A 49 3.57 -16.93 -20.36
N LYS A 50 3.66 -18.27 -20.30
CA LYS A 50 2.73 -19.18 -21.00
C LYS A 50 1.75 -19.92 -20.09
N ARG A 51 1.71 -19.59 -18.80
CA ARG A 51 0.64 -20.06 -17.91
C ARG A 51 -0.56 -19.14 -18.10
N ALA A 52 -1.73 -19.72 -18.41
CA ALA A 52 -2.97 -18.97 -18.48
C ALA A 52 -3.12 -18.07 -17.25
N LEU A 53 -3.35 -16.77 -17.46
CA LEU A 53 -3.54 -15.80 -16.37
C LEU A 53 -4.76 -16.21 -15.56
N THR A 54 -4.55 -16.63 -14.31
CA THR A 54 -5.64 -16.98 -13.38
C THR A 54 -6.02 -15.79 -12.51
N ALA A 55 -7.24 -15.80 -11.96
CA ALA A 55 -7.72 -14.77 -11.04
C ALA A 55 -6.81 -14.60 -9.81
N ASP A 56 -6.36 -15.71 -9.22
CA ASP A 56 -5.43 -15.71 -8.08
C ASP A 56 -4.05 -15.17 -8.46
N ALA A 57 -3.53 -15.55 -9.62
CA ALA A 57 -2.24 -15.04 -10.10
C ALA A 57 -2.31 -13.53 -10.36
N ALA A 58 -3.35 -13.04 -11.03
CA ALA A 58 -3.56 -11.63 -11.30
C ALA A 58 -3.71 -10.80 -10.02
N TYR A 59 -4.40 -11.33 -9.01
CA TYR A 59 -4.54 -10.68 -7.71
C TYR A 59 -3.20 -10.59 -6.97
N LYS A 60 -2.46 -11.71 -6.86
CA LYS A 60 -1.18 -11.75 -6.16
C LYS A 60 -0.12 -10.89 -6.85
N SER A 61 -0.07 -10.89 -8.18
CA SER A 61 0.91 -10.11 -8.94
C SER A 61 0.64 -8.60 -8.88
N ASN A 62 -0.61 -8.16 -8.75
CA ASN A 62 -0.95 -6.74 -8.82
C ASN A 62 -1.30 -6.09 -7.47
N CYS A 63 -2.03 -6.78 -6.59
CA CYS A 63 -2.63 -6.15 -5.40
C CYS A 63 -1.75 -6.22 -4.16
N LEU A 64 -0.99 -7.31 -3.99
CA LEU A 64 -0.15 -7.54 -2.80
C LEU A 64 1.21 -6.83 -2.85
N ARG A 65 1.44 -5.99 -3.88
CA ARG A 65 2.69 -5.22 -4.06
C ARG A 65 2.85 -4.08 -3.06
N CYS A 66 1.73 -3.51 -2.61
CA CYS A 66 1.74 -2.26 -1.84
C CYS A 66 1.07 -2.37 -0.47
N HIS A 67 0.10 -3.27 -0.31
CA HIS A 67 -0.63 -3.48 0.93
C HIS A 67 -1.21 -4.90 0.98
N GLY A 68 -1.66 -5.31 2.17
CA GLY A 68 -2.41 -6.56 2.33
C GLY A 68 -3.81 -6.51 1.70
N GLU A 69 -4.54 -7.61 1.80
CA GLU A 69 -5.89 -7.69 1.24
C GLU A 69 -6.82 -6.60 1.80
N PRO A 70 -7.54 -5.85 0.94
CA PRO A 70 -8.53 -4.92 1.41
C PRO A 70 -9.65 -5.66 2.15
N ARG A 71 -10.26 -4.99 3.13
CA ARG A 71 -11.53 -5.46 3.73
C ARG A 71 -12.58 -5.74 2.64
N LYS A 72 -13.48 -6.68 2.91
CA LYS A 72 -14.56 -7.00 1.98
C LYS A 72 -15.48 -5.80 1.77
N TYR A 73 -15.70 -5.45 0.50
CA TYR A 73 -16.64 -4.43 0.07
C TYR A 73 -17.78 -5.08 -0.72
N SER A 74 -18.89 -4.37 -0.91
CA SER A 74 -19.91 -4.79 -1.87
C SER A 74 -19.31 -4.85 -3.28
N GLU A 75 -19.85 -5.74 -4.13
CA GLU A 75 -19.37 -5.90 -5.51
C GLU A 75 -19.33 -4.57 -6.28
N ARG A 76 -20.34 -3.72 -6.07
CA ARG A 76 -20.42 -2.37 -6.67
C ARG A 76 -19.28 -1.46 -6.22
N ALA A 77 -18.98 -1.46 -4.92
CA ALA A 77 -17.87 -0.68 -4.38
C ALA A 77 -16.54 -1.23 -4.88
N MET A 78 -16.37 -2.55 -4.93
CA MET A 78 -15.15 -3.19 -5.44
C MET A 78 -14.89 -2.86 -6.91
N LYS A 79 -15.93 -2.87 -7.77
CA LYS A 79 -15.83 -2.41 -9.17
C LYS A 79 -15.30 -0.98 -9.29
N THR A 80 -15.74 -0.08 -8.41
CA THR A 80 -15.28 1.32 -8.41
C THR A 80 -13.83 1.42 -7.97
N ILE A 81 -13.46 0.72 -6.88
CA ILE A 81 -12.08 0.65 -6.40
C ILE A 81 -11.16 0.11 -7.50
N LEU A 82 -11.54 -0.98 -8.17
CA LEU A 82 -10.72 -1.59 -9.21
C LEU A 82 -10.59 -0.73 -10.46
N ARG A 83 -11.57 0.11 -10.80
CA ARG A 83 -11.40 1.12 -11.86
C ARG A 83 -10.25 2.08 -11.55
N HIS A 84 -10.13 2.53 -10.30
CA HIS A 84 -9.01 3.36 -9.87
C HIS A 84 -7.71 2.56 -9.79
N MET A 85 -7.76 1.31 -9.30
CA MET A 85 -6.56 0.49 -9.17
C MET A 85 -5.99 0.08 -10.53
N ARG A 86 -6.82 -0.10 -11.57
CA ARG A 86 -6.34 -0.42 -12.91
C ARG A 86 -5.29 0.58 -13.40
N VAL A 87 -5.57 1.87 -13.23
CA VAL A 87 -4.63 2.94 -13.62
C VAL A 87 -3.46 2.99 -12.65
N ARG A 88 -3.71 2.94 -11.33
CA ARG A 88 -2.66 3.11 -10.31
C ARG A 88 -1.67 1.94 -10.23
N ALA A 89 -2.12 0.72 -10.45
CA ALA A 89 -1.30 -0.50 -10.45
C ALA A 89 -0.79 -0.86 -11.86
N ASN A 90 -1.15 -0.06 -12.88
CA ASN A 90 -0.83 -0.30 -14.28
C ASN A 90 -1.28 -1.70 -14.76
N MET A 91 -2.52 -2.06 -14.46
CA MET A 91 -3.12 -3.33 -14.87
C MET A 91 -3.75 -3.21 -16.27
N THR A 92 -3.65 -4.29 -17.03
CA THR A 92 -4.44 -4.50 -18.25
C THR A 92 -5.93 -4.64 -17.91
N GLU A 93 -6.77 -4.62 -18.95
CA GLU A 93 -8.20 -4.86 -18.79
C GLU A 93 -8.51 -6.27 -18.29
N GLU A 94 -7.81 -7.26 -18.84
CA GLU A 94 -7.98 -8.67 -18.51
C GLU A 94 -7.61 -8.93 -17.04
N GLU A 95 -6.46 -8.42 -16.59
CA GLU A 95 -6.05 -8.52 -15.19
C GLU A 95 -7.07 -7.86 -14.27
N ALA A 96 -7.56 -6.66 -14.60
CA ALA A 96 -8.56 -5.98 -13.78
C ALA A 96 -9.87 -6.79 -13.66
N ARG A 97 -10.29 -7.48 -14.73
CA ARG A 97 -11.46 -8.36 -14.73
C ARG A 97 -11.24 -9.59 -13.85
N LEU A 98 -10.08 -10.22 -13.98
CA LEU A 98 -9.68 -11.39 -13.19
C LEU A 98 -9.54 -11.06 -11.71
N VAL A 99 -9.00 -9.89 -11.37
CA VAL A 99 -8.91 -9.40 -9.99
C VAL A 99 -10.30 -9.13 -9.42
N LEU A 100 -11.21 -8.56 -10.21
CA LEU A 100 -12.60 -8.37 -9.76
C LEU A 100 -13.24 -9.72 -9.45
N GLU A 101 -13.10 -10.70 -10.33
CA GLU A 101 -13.60 -12.06 -10.12
C GLU A 101 -13.03 -12.68 -8.83
N TYR A 102 -11.73 -12.49 -8.56
CA TYR A 102 -11.10 -12.96 -7.33
C TYR A 102 -11.74 -12.35 -6.08
N LEU A 103 -11.96 -11.03 -6.09
CA LEU A 103 -12.40 -10.27 -4.91
C LEU A 103 -13.91 -10.36 -4.64
N THR A 104 -14.69 -10.85 -5.60
CA THR A 104 -16.15 -10.94 -5.50
C THR A 104 -16.69 -12.37 -5.53
N LYS A 105 -15.80 -13.36 -5.53
CA LYS A 105 -16.14 -14.77 -5.30
C LYS A 105 -16.45 -15.05 -3.83
#